data_AF-A0A8T4R599-F1
#
_entry.id   AF-A0A8T4R599-F1
#
_cell.length_a   1.000
_cell.length_b   1.000
_cell.length_c   1.000
_cell.angle_alpha   90.00
_cell.angle_beta   90.00
_cell.angle_gamma   90.00
#
_symmetry.space_group_name_H-M   'P 1'
#
loop_
_entity.id
_entity.type
_entity.pdbx_description
1 polymer ?
#
loop_
_entity_poly.entity_id
_entity_poly.type
_entity_poly.pdbx_seq_one_letter_code
_entity_poly.pdbx_strand_id
1 'polypeptide(L)'
;MLKGQIVSGDFSKIVMRIKSDQKVELGELLILEEKEEKYLLQVYDLIYGSQISSQNLEMVAGMNLEEGSFNIIDEELRNYQLALLKPVLAVSKDNKLSKTCKKLPAFFSAIRQITKEDLLFITKPENPLFSREKEKVICNFVSYGILQVAIMPEC
;
A
#
# COMPACT_ATOMS: atom_id res chain seq x y z
N MET A 1 -2.49 11.39 -5.42
CA MET A 1 -1.84 11.98 -4.23
C MET A 1 -0.73 11.05 -3.75
N LEU A 2 0.43 11.58 -3.35
CA LEU A 2 1.55 10.76 -2.82
C LEU A 2 1.19 10.29 -1.40
N LYS A 3 1.26 8.97 -1.15
CA LYS A 3 0.95 8.35 0.14
C LYS A 3 2.21 8.01 0.94
N GLY A 4 3.31 7.71 0.26
CA GLY A 4 4.54 7.30 0.92
C GLY A 4 5.65 6.89 -0.05
N GLN A 5 6.68 6.28 0.51
CA GLN A 5 7.83 5.76 -0.24
C GLN A 5 8.22 4.37 0.23
N ILE A 6 8.78 3.55 -0.66
CA ILE A 6 9.37 2.25 -0.27
C ILE A 6 10.61 2.47 0.58
N VAL A 7 10.70 1.76 1.69
CA VAL A 7 11.87 1.76 2.58
C VAL A 7 12.60 0.43 2.54
N SER A 8 11.86 -0.68 2.54
CA SER A 8 12.43 -2.02 2.57
C SER A 8 11.43 -3.04 2.01
N GLY A 9 11.85 -4.29 1.89
CA GLY A 9 10.94 -5.38 1.57
C GLY A 9 11.56 -6.48 0.74
N ASP A 10 10.78 -7.53 0.60
CA ASP A 10 11.00 -8.68 -0.25
C ASP A 10 10.00 -8.69 -1.40
N PHE A 11 10.18 -9.63 -2.32
CA PHE A 11 9.29 -9.82 -3.46
C PHE A 11 7.80 -10.00 -3.08
N SER A 12 7.52 -10.60 -1.93
CA SER A 12 6.15 -10.83 -1.45
C SER A 12 5.65 -9.78 -0.45
N LYS A 13 6.57 -9.03 0.17
CA LYS A 13 6.30 -8.14 1.29
C LYS A 13 7.07 -6.84 1.07
N ILE A 14 6.38 -5.83 0.53
CA ILE A 14 6.95 -4.50 0.34
C ILE A 14 6.61 -3.66 1.57
N VAL A 15 7.58 -2.92 2.10
CA VAL A 15 7.39 -2.02 3.24
C VAL A 15 7.43 -0.59 2.74
N MET A 16 6.30 0.11 2.92
CA MET A 16 6.16 1.53 2.62
C MET A 16 6.16 2.32 3.92
N ARG A 17 6.93 3.41 3.98
CA ARG A 17 6.73 4.45 4.99
C ARG A 17 5.66 5.42 4.53
N ILE A 18 4.62 5.57 5.34
CA ILE A 18 3.52 6.49 5.11
C ILE A 18 4.00 7.91 5.45
N LYS A 19 3.62 8.87 4.62
CA LYS A 19 3.87 10.30 4.88
C LYS A 19 2.98 10.75 6.04
N SER A 20 3.51 11.53 6.98
CA SER A 20 2.83 11.87 8.24
C SER A 20 1.49 12.60 8.09
N ASP A 21 1.30 13.31 6.98
CA ASP A 21 0.06 14.02 6.63
C ASP A 21 -0.98 13.13 5.90
N GLN A 22 -0.65 11.87 5.64
CA GLN A 22 -1.50 10.92 4.94
C GLN A 22 -1.97 9.80 5.85
N LYS A 23 -3.17 9.30 5.57
CA LYS A 23 -3.71 8.08 6.18
C LYS A 23 -3.78 6.98 5.14
N VAL A 24 -3.48 5.76 5.57
CA VAL A 24 -3.57 4.54 4.77
C VAL A 24 -4.37 3.51 5.56
N GLU A 25 -5.27 2.82 4.88
CA GLU A 25 -6.16 1.83 5.48
C GLU A 25 -5.81 0.41 5.07
N LEU A 26 -6.22 -0.57 5.88
CA LEU A 26 -6.09 -1.98 5.56
C LEU A 26 -6.97 -2.31 4.34
N GLY A 27 -6.43 -3.07 3.41
CA GLY A 27 -7.10 -3.42 2.15
C GLY A 27 -7.04 -2.32 1.08
N GLU A 28 -6.52 -1.12 1.39
CA GLU A 28 -6.39 -0.03 0.42
C GLU A 28 -5.47 -0.44 -0.74
N LEU A 29 -5.87 -0.07 -1.95
CA LEU A 29 -5.11 -0.29 -3.18
C LEU A 29 -4.25 0.93 -3.50
N LEU A 30 -2.97 0.68 -3.70
CA LEU A 30 -1.97 1.69 -3.97
C LEU A 30 -1.26 1.40 -5.29
N ILE A 31 -0.79 2.46 -5.94
CA ILE A 31 -0.02 2.37 -7.17
C ILE A 31 1.41 2.80 -6.90
N LEU A 32 2.34 1.95 -7.29
CA LEU A 32 3.75 2.29 -7.39
C LEU A 32 4.10 2.54 -8.85
N GLU A 33 4.69 3.69 -9.13
CA GLU A 33 5.12 4.05 -10.48
C GLU A 33 6.62 3.84 -10.64
N GLU A 34 7.00 2.94 -11.55
CA GLU A 34 8.35 2.86 -12.08
C GLU A 34 8.42 3.40 -13.51
N LYS A 35 9.64 3.52 -14.05
CA LYS A 35 9.91 4.14 -15.36
C LYS A 35 9.06 3.55 -16.50
N GLU A 36 8.89 2.23 -16.51
CA GLU A 36 8.24 1.47 -17.58
C GLU A 36 7.02 0.64 -17.15
N GLU A 37 6.87 0.39 -15.84
CA GLU A 37 5.84 -0.48 -15.27
C GLU A 37 5.19 0.21 -14.07
N LYS A 38 3.90 -0.02 -13.87
CA LYS A 38 3.15 0.35 -12.67
C LYS A 38 2.86 -0.91 -11.88
N TYR A 39 2.92 -0.85 -10.56
CA TYR A 39 2.58 -1.97 -9.70
C TYR A 39 1.35 -1.63 -8.88
N LEU A 40 0.35 -2.50 -8.94
CA LEU A 40 -0.80 -2.47 -8.05
C LEU A 40 -0.45 -3.23 -6.78
N LEU A 41 -0.47 -2.50 -5.67
CA LEU A 41 -0.13 -3.00 -4.35
C LEU A 41 -1.38 -2.96 -3.46
N GLN A 42 -1.56 -3.97 -2.61
CA GLN A 42 -2.63 -3.97 -1.60
C GLN A 42 -2.01 -3.90 -0.21
N VAL A 43 -2.53 -3.00 0.63
CA VAL A 43 -2.16 -2.92 2.05
C VAL A 43 -2.76 -4.12 2.76
N TYR A 44 -1.93 -4.93 3.41
CA TYR A 44 -2.41 -6.06 4.20
C TYR A 44 -2.16 -5.90 5.71
N ASP A 45 -1.24 -5.01 6.09
CA ASP A 45 -0.92 -4.75 7.49
C ASP A 45 -0.37 -3.33 7.67
N LEU A 46 -0.54 -2.80 8.88
CA LEU A 46 -0.09 -1.47 9.30
C LEU A 46 0.66 -1.59 10.62
N ILE A 47 1.90 -1.14 10.65
CA ILE A 47 2.78 -1.23 11.81
C ILE A 47 3.35 0.14 12.17
N TYR A 48 3.65 0.35 13.43
CA TYR A 48 4.35 1.56 13.89
C TYR A 48 5.87 1.35 13.82
N GLY A 49 6.57 2.37 13.33
CA GLY A 49 8.02 2.45 13.35
C GLY A 49 8.46 3.66 14.16
N SER A 50 9.61 3.54 14.82
CA SER A 50 10.26 4.67 15.49
C SER A 50 11.75 4.69 15.14
N GLN A 51 12.32 5.89 15.01
CA GLN A 51 13.78 6.07 14.97
C GLN A 51 14.39 6.07 16.39
N ILE A 52 13.56 6.12 17.44
CA ILE A 52 13.99 6.04 18.83
C ILE A 52 14.25 4.57 19.18
N SER A 53 15.34 4.29 19.91
CA SER A 53 15.57 2.96 20.46
C SER A 53 14.41 2.54 21.38
N SER A 54 14.06 1.25 21.41
CA SER A 54 12.90 0.77 22.16
C SER A 54 12.89 1.20 23.63
N GLN A 55 14.07 1.16 24.29
CA GLN A 55 14.24 1.61 25.67
C GLN A 55 13.90 3.10 25.87
N ASN A 56 14.32 3.95 24.93
CA ASN A 56 14.03 5.38 25.00
C ASN A 56 12.58 5.70 24.61
N LEU A 57 11.97 4.88 23.75
CA LEU A 57 10.56 5.02 23.37
C LEU A 57 9.66 4.77 24.59
N GLU A 58 9.91 3.70 25.34
CA GLU A 58 9.19 3.40 26.58
C GLU A 58 9.33 4.53 27.62
N MET A 59 10.54 5.06 27.79
CA MET A 59 10.79 6.18 28.69
C MET A 59 10.01 7.44 28.27
N VAL A 60 10.07 7.83 26.99
CA VAL A 60 9.34 9.01 26.47
C VAL A 60 7.83 8.79 26.57
N ALA A 61 7.35 7.57 26.36
CA ALA A 61 5.93 7.24 26.53
C ALA A 61 5.48 7.43 27.99
N GLY A 62 6.29 7.00 28.95
CA GLY A 62 6.04 7.24 30.37
C GLY A 62 6.05 8.73 30.73
N MET A 63 7.05 9.48 30.27
CA MET A 63 7.12 10.93 30.53
C MET A 63 5.94 11.69 29.92
N ASN A 64 5.54 11.35 28.68
CA ASN A 64 4.37 11.96 28.03
C ASN A 64 3.05 11.65 28.76
N LEU A 65 2.92 10.47 29.38
CA LEU A 65 1.73 10.06 30.12
C LEU A 65 1.62 10.79 31.47
N GLU A 66 2.74 10.96 32.17
CA GLU A 66 2.77 11.48 33.54
C GLU A 66 2.96 13.01 33.61
N GLU A 67 3.86 13.59 32.81
CA GLU A 67 4.25 15.01 32.90
C GLU A 67 3.78 15.87 31.70
N GLY A 68 3.19 15.26 30.67
CA GLY A 68 2.76 15.96 29.46
C GLY A 68 3.89 16.23 28.45
N SER A 69 3.52 16.75 27.27
CA SER A 69 4.29 16.70 26.01
C SER A 69 5.78 17.05 26.10
N PHE A 70 6.64 16.03 26.06
CA PHE A 70 8.10 16.16 26.04
C PHE A 70 8.67 16.05 24.61
N ASN A 71 8.95 17.20 24.00
CA ASN A 71 9.36 17.30 22.58
C ASN A 71 10.87 17.54 22.42
N ILE A 72 11.68 16.46 22.49
CA ILE A 72 13.14 16.53 22.27
C ILE A 72 13.49 16.61 20.76
N ILE A 73 12.62 16.12 19.85
CA ILE A 73 12.80 16.10 18.38
C ILE A 73 11.40 16.25 17.73
N ASP A 74 11.30 16.67 16.47
CA ASP A 74 10.01 16.69 15.74
C ASP A 74 9.30 15.33 15.79
N GLU A 75 8.03 15.36 16.19
CA GLU A 75 7.18 14.18 16.40
C GLU A 75 7.01 13.36 15.11
N GLU A 76 6.87 14.04 13.98
CA GLU A 76 6.65 13.45 12.65
C GLU A 76 7.87 12.69 12.09
N LEU A 77 9.07 12.99 12.59
CA LEU A 77 10.29 12.30 12.19
C LEU A 77 10.60 11.12 13.13
N ARG A 78 10.24 11.23 14.41
CA ARG A 78 10.47 10.19 15.42
C ARG A 78 9.59 8.98 15.21
N ASN A 79 8.28 9.21 15.06
CA ASN A 79 7.27 8.15 14.97
C ASN A 79 6.61 8.21 13.60
N TYR A 80 6.58 7.08 12.92
CA TYR A 80 5.99 6.98 11.59
C TYR A 80 5.24 5.67 11.47
N GLN A 81 4.28 5.65 10.54
CA GLN A 81 3.56 4.44 10.21
C GLN A 81 4.20 3.78 8.99
N LEU A 82 4.31 2.46 9.06
CA LEU A 82 4.73 1.62 7.96
C LEU A 82 3.51 0.81 7.50
N ALA A 83 3.32 0.72 6.20
CA ALA A 83 2.36 -0.18 5.59
C ALA A 83 3.10 -1.36 4.96
N LEU A 84 2.64 -2.57 5.28
CA LEU A 84 3.06 -3.76 4.57
C LEU A 84 2.13 -3.98 3.38
N LEU A 85 2.75 -4.06 2.21
CA LEU A 85 2.09 -4.10 0.92
C LEU A 85 2.40 -5.42 0.24
N LYS A 86 1.37 -6.02 -0.36
CA LYS A 86 1.50 -7.20 -1.21
C LYS A 86 1.35 -6.77 -2.67
N PRO A 87 2.32 -7.07 -3.55
CA PRO A 87 2.15 -6.82 -4.98
C PRO A 87 1.10 -7.77 -5.55
N VAL A 88 0.09 -7.20 -6.21
CA VAL A 88 -1.02 -7.94 -6.83
C VAL A 88 -0.77 -8.08 -8.34
N LEU A 89 -0.42 -6.98 -9.02
CA LEU A 89 -0.26 -6.93 -10.47
C LEU A 89 0.82 -5.94 -10.90
N ALA A 90 1.55 -6.27 -11.96
CA ALA A 90 2.37 -5.32 -12.70
C ALA A 90 1.67 -4.98 -14.02
N VAL A 91 1.41 -3.70 -14.24
CA VAL A 91 0.74 -3.16 -15.42
C VAL A 91 1.77 -2.38 -16.22
N SER A 92 1.96 -2.74 -17.49
CA SER A 92 2.81 -1.94 -18.38
C SER A 92 2.19 -0.55 -18.60
N LYS A 93 3.03 0.47 -18.81
CA LYS A 93 2.61 1.87 -19.00
C LYS A 93 1.55 2.09 -20.09
N ASP A 94 1.52 1.21 -21.09
CA ASP A 94 0.52 1.18 -22.16
C ASP A 94 -0.86 0.61 -21.74
N ASN A 95 -1.05 0.21 -20.48
CA ASN A 95 -2.27 -0.43 -19.94
C ASN A 95 -2.75 -1.69 -20.69
N LYS A 96 -1.92 -2.24 -21.59
CA LYS A 96 -2.28 -3.37 -22.48
C LYS A 96 -1.85 -4.74 -21.97
N LEU A 97 -0.89 -4.81 -21.03
CA LEU A 97 -0.31 -6.05 -20.55
C LEU A 97 -0.22 -6.04 -19.02
N SER A 98 -1.05 -6.86 -18.38
CA SER A 98 -0.89 -7.23 -16.97
C SER A 98 0.02 -8.45 -16.86
N LYS A 99 1.15 -8.30 -16.18
CA LYS A 99 2.08 -9.41 -15.88
C LYS A 99 2.07 -9.68 -14.38
N THR A 100 2.37 -10.92 -14.00
CA THR A 100 2.75 -11.21 -12.62
C THR A 100 3.99 -10.38 -12.28
N CYS A 101 3.96 -9.66 -11.16
CA CYS A 101 5.15 -9.01 -10.63
C CYS A 101 6.20 -10.10 -10.47
N LYS A 102 7.31 -10.06 -11.20
CA LYS A 102 8.46 -10.98 -11.03
C LYS A 102 9.72 -10.20 -10.62
N LYS A 103 9.60 -8.89 -10.47
CA LYS A 103 10.67 -7.95 -10.17
C LYS A 103 10.36 -7.26 -8.85
N LEU A 104 11.43 -6.98 -8.11
CA LEU A 104 11.37 -6.18 -6.89
C LEU A 104 11.39 -4.70 -7.30
N PRO A 105 10.46 -3.87 -6.82
CA PRO A 105 10.48 -2.45 -7.11
C PRO A 105 11.73 -1.77 -6.54
N ALA A 106 12.21 -0.71 -7.19
CA ALA A 106 13.36 0.03 -6.72
C ALA A 106 13.14 0.67 -5.34
N PHE A 107 14.21 0.76 -4.55
CA PHE A 107 14.19 1.48 -3.28
C PHE A 107 13.80 2.94 -3.47
N PHE A 108 13.10 3.50 -2.47
CA PHE A 108 12.61 4.88 -2.46
C PHE A 108 11.65 5.26 -3.59
N SER A 109 11.10 4.27 -4.30
CA SER A 109 10.01 4.48 -5.24
C SER A 109 8.80 5.11 -4.54
N ALA A 110 8.24 6.13 -5.18
CA ALA A 110 7.07 6.84 -4.71
C ALA A 110 5.80 6.00 -4.89
N ILE A 111 4.96 5.96 -3.86
CA ILE A 111 3.68 5.28 -3.88
C ILE A 111 2.56 6.32 -3.80
N ARG A 112 1.61 6.21 -4.71
CA ARG A 112 0.45 7.10 -4.79
C ARG A 112 -0.86 6.35 -4.65
N GLN A 113 -1.90 7.10 -4.33
CA GLN A 113 -3.27 6.63 -4.36
C GLN A 113 -3.67 6.22 -5.79
N ILE A 114 -4.48 5.16 -5.88
CA ILE A 114 -5.09 4.69 -7.12
C ILE A 114 -6.04 5.74 -7.71
N THR A 115 -6.01 5.92 -9.02
CA THR A 115 -6.97 6.78 -9.75
C THR A 115 -7.84 5.93 -10.67
N LYS A 116 -9.01 6.47 -11.08
CA LYS A 116 -9.95 5.78 -11.98
C LYS A 116 -9.32 5.40 -13.32
N GLU A 117 -8.34 6.18 -13.78
CA GLU A 117 -7.61 5.95 -15.03
C GLU A 117 -6.70 4.72 -14.96
N ASP A 118 -6.12 4.44 -13.79
CA ASP A 118 -5.33 3.22 -13.62
C ASP A 118 -6.22 1.99 -13.68
N LEU A 119 -7.48 2.07 -13.27
CA LEU A 119 -8.41 0.94 -13.25
C LEU A 119 -8.98 0.57 -14.63
N LEU A 120 -8.64 1.30 -15.69
CA LEU A 120 -9.15 1.06 -17.05
C LEU A 120 -8.76 -0.32 -17.62
N PHE A 121 -7.70 -0.95 -17.08
CA PHE A 121 -7.35 -2.34 -17.45
C PHE A 121 -8.32 -3.37 -16.88
N ILE A 122 -9.09 -3.03 -15.84
CA ILE A 122 -10.11 -3.91 -15.26
C ILE A 122 -11.39 -3.73 -16.06
N THR A 123 -11.47 -4.38 -17.22
CA THR A 123 -12.69 -4.37 -18.03
C THR A 123 -13.74 -5.29 -17.38
N LYS A 124 -14.94 -4.74 -17.15
CA LYS A 124 -16.06 -5.49 -16.58
C LYS A 124 -16.39 -6.68 -17.50
N PRO A 125 -16.36 -7.94 -17.01
CA PRO A 125 -16.82 -9.09 -17.79
C PRO A 125 -18.32 -8.94 -18.10
N GLU A 126 -18.79 -9.57 -19.18
CA GLU A 126 -20.23 -9.60 -19.51
C GLU A 126 -21.07 -10.26 -18.41
N ASN A 127 -20.50 -11.20 -17.64
CA ASN A 127 -21.13 -11.82 -16.47
C ASN A 127 -20.38 -11.51 -15.16
N PRO A 128 -20.67 -10.36 -14.51
CA PRO A 128 -20.16 -10.06 -13.18
C PRO A 128 -20.89 -10.91 -12.12
N LEU A 129 -20.14 -11.67 -11.32
CA LEU A 129 -20.67 -12.33 -10.13
C LEU A 129 -20.80 -11.29 -9.01
N PHE A 130 -22.03 -10.86 -8.72
CA PHE A 130 -22.31 -10.01 -7.56
C PHE A 130 -22.56 -10.89 -6.34
N SER A 131 -21.70 -10.78 -5.32
CA SER A 131 -22.05 -11.26 -3.98
C SER A 131 -23.10 -10.33 -3.37
N ARG A 132 -23.95 -10.84 -2.48
CA ARG A 132 -25.07 -10.09 -1.89
C ARG A 132 -24.65 -9.04 -0.85
N GLU A 133 -23.41 -9.06 -0.41
CA GLU A 133 -22.80 -7.93 0.31
C GLU A 133 -22.39 -6.88 -0.73
N LYS A 134 -22.61 -5.60 -0.42
CA LYS A 134 -22.43 -4.46 -1.33
C LYS A 134 -20.96 -4.19 -1.68
N GLU A 135 -20.28 -5.18 -2.24
CA GLU A 135 -18.91 -5.14 -2.69
C GLU A 135 -18.90 -5.62 -4.15
N LYS A 136 -18.49 -4.73 -5.06
CA LYS A 136 -18.29 -5.08 -6.47
C LYS A 136 -17.10 -6.03 -6.58
N VAL A 137 -17.40 -7.32 -6.72
CA VAL A 137 -16.42 -8.32 -7.14
C VAL A 137 -16.27 -8.23 -8.66
N ILE A 138 -15.18 -7.62 -9.13
CA ILE A 138 -14.83 -7.61 -10.55
C ILE A 138 -13.82 -8.74 -10.79
N CYS A 139 -14.32 -9.91 -11.21
CA CYS A 139 -13.48 -11.04 -11.60
C CYS A 139 -13.21 -11.01 -13.11
N ASN A 140 -11.99 -10.67 -13.53
CA ASN A 140 -11.45 -11.19 -14.78
C ASN A 140 -9.93 -11.40 -14.65
N PHE A 141 -9.53 -12.65 -14.44
CA PHE A 141 -8.14 -13.10 -14.51
C PHE A 141 -8.07 -14.23 -15.53
N VAL A 142 -7.58 -13.94 -16.73
CA VAL A 142 -7.21 -14.98 -17.69
C VAL A 142 -5.74 -14.79 -18.05
N SER A 143 -4.88 -15.50 -17.33
CA SER A 143 -3.89 -16.42 -17.89
C SER A 143 -3.03 -16.95 -16.74
N TYR A 144 -3.11 -18.28 -16.50
CA TYR A 144 -2.37 -19.06 -15.48
C TYR A 144 -2.88 -19.00 -14.02
N GLY A 145 -4.08 -19.54 -13.80
CA GLY A 145 -4.27 -20.55 -12.73
C GLY A 145 -4.36 -20.12 -11.26
N ILE A 146 -4.49 -18.84 -10.92
CA ILE A 146 -4.82 -18.41 -9.55
C ILE A 146 -5.91 -17.34 -9.61
N LEU A 147 -7.10 -17.71 -9.15
CA LEU A 147 -8.25 -16.81 -9.01
C LEU A 147 -8.00 -15.94 -7.78
N GLN A 148 -7.44 -14.75 -7.95
CA GLN A 148 -7.30 -13.79 -6.84
C GLN A 148 -8.42 -12.76 -6.93
N VAL A 149 -9.33 -12.83 -5.96
CA VAL A 149 -10.48 -11.92 -5.81
C VAL A 149 -9.95 -10.57 -5.32
N ALA A 150 -10.04 -9.54 -6.16
CA ALA A 150 -9.83 -8.17 -5.75
C ALA A 150 -11.16 -7.60 -5.27
N ILE A 151 -11.28 -7.38 -3.96
CA ILE A 151 -12.41 -6.68 -3.34
C ILE A 151 -12.05 -5.19 -3.38
N MET A 152 -12.87 -4.39 -4.08
CA MET A 152 -12.77 -2.94 -4.04
C MET A 152 -13.75 -2.41 -2.99
N PRO A 153 -13.32 -1.65 -1.97
CA PRO A 153 -14.24 -0.92 -1.13
C PRO A 153 -14.88 0.22 -1.93
N GLU A 154 -16.21 0.34 -1.88
CA GLU A 154 -16.92 1.54 -2.33
C GLU A 154 -16.81 2.61 -1.25
N CYS A 155 -16.07 3.69 -1.51
CA CYS A 155 -16.31 5.04 -0.96
C CYS A 155 -15.60 6.10 -1.83
#